data_AF-A0AAW6SM42-F1
#
_entry.id   AF-A0AAW6SM42-F1
#
_cell.length_a   1.000
_cell.length_b   1.000
_cell.length_c   1.000
_cell.angle_alpha   90.00
_cell.angle_beta   90.00
_cell.angle_gamma   90.00
#
_symmetry.space_group_name_H-M   'P 1'
#
loop_
_entity.id
_entity.type
_entity.pdbx_description
1 polymer ?
#
loop_
_entity_poly.entity_id
_entity_poly.type
_entity_poly.pdbx_seq_one_letter_code
_entity_poly.pdbx_strand_id
1 'polypeptide(L)'
;DLLGMLGVDAAAIIEGTGTDGNLTWNFDSSTVGEDFDYLAAGEVLTLTYEVTVTDTAGATDTQNVVITITGTDDLPVISTDSGAVAEDGTQSVSGTLTATDADNADLAFVAATDGSDYGTFTVDAAGNWTYDLANDAEATQALAAGQTVTEQYTVTLSDDSTTTVDITITGDNDGPVIRVDADDSAAASLTEANAPLSATGTLSVSDVDLTDSVTPSVTGVDAEGDIGTLSEADLLGMLGVDAAAIIEGTGT
;
A
#
# COMPACT_ATOMS: atom_id res chain seq x y z
N ASP A 1 40.97 -12.79 4.16
CA ASP A 1 42.01 -13.78 4.55
C ASP A 1 42.04 -13.84 6.07
N LEU A 2 41.65 -14.97 6.65
CA LEU A 2 41.54 -15.12 8.11
C LEU A 2 42.88 -14.94 8.81
N LEU A 3 44.00 -15.30 8.16
CA LEU A 3 45.33 -15.19 8.74
C LEU A 3 45.75 -13.72 8.94
N GLY A 4 45.24 -12.81 8.11
CA GLY A 4 45.49 -11.36 8.23
C GLY A 4 44.77 -10.69 9.38
N MET A 5 43.79 -11.36 10.01
CA MET A 5 43.02 -10.80 11.13
C MET A 5 43.76 -10.93 12.47
N LEU A 6 44.66 -11.90 12.62
CA LEU A 6 45.47 -12.04 13.83
C LEU A 6 46.85 -11.42 13.62
N GLY A 7 47.13 -10.35 14.36
CA GLY A 7 48.46 -9.78 14.50
C GLY A 7 49.15 -10.25 15.77
N VAL A 8 50.48 -10.44 15.70
CA VAL A 8 51.35 -10.62 16.86
C VAL A 8 52.48 -9.57 16.82
N ASP A 9 53.04 -9.24 17.98
CA ASP A 9 54.22 -8.36 18.04
C ASP A 9 55.38 -8.95 17.21
N ALA A 10 55.90 -8.17 16.26
CA ALA A 10 56.94 -8.61 15.32
C ALA A 10 58.38 -8.32 15.79
N ALA A 11 58.55 -7.66 16.95
CA ALA A 11 59.86 -7.43 17.56
C ALA A 11 60.30 -8.65 18.37
N ALA A 12 61.60 -8.81 18.62
CA ALA A 12 62.08 -9.89 19.45
C ALA A 12 61.56 -9.72 20.89
N ILE A 13 60.90 -10.75 21.41
CA ILE A 13 60.26 -10.73 22.73
C ILE A 13 61.30 -10.81 23.87
N ILE A 14 62.46 -11.46 23.62
CA ILE A 14 63.56 -11.60 24.58
C ILE A 14 64.89 -11.25 23.87
N GLU A 15 65.57 -10.20 24.33
CA GLU A 15 66.85 -9.71 23.76
C GLU A 15 68.00 -9.69 24.80
N GLY A 16 68.36 -10.87 25.32
CA GLY A 16 69.64 -11.09 26.00
C GLY A 16 69.82 -10.47 27.40
N THR A 17 68.80 -9.80 27.94
CA THR A 17 68.83 -9.19 29.30
C THR A 17 67.85 -9.84 30.28
N GLY A 18 67.04 -10.80 29.84
CA GLY A 18 66.09 -11.56 30.67
C GLY A 18 65.82 -12.96 30.11
N THR A 19 65.07 -13.78 30.85
CA THR A 19 64.66 -15.14 30.45
C THR A 19 63.17 -15.27 30.15
N ASP A 20 62.40 -14.21 30.40
CA ASP A 20 60.94 -14.19 30.23
C ASP A 20 60.53 -12.91 29.48
N GLY A 21 59.44 -12.99 28.73
CA GLY A 21 58.83 -11.87 28.01
C GLY A 21 57.36 -12.16 27.71
N ASN A 22 56.63 -11.15 27.24
CA ASN A 22 55.21 -11.25 26.89
C ASN A 22 55.03 -11.12 25.38
N LEU A 23 54.25 -12.03 24.80
CA LEU A 23 53.73 -11.90 23.43
C LEU A 23 52.37 -11.20 23.51
N THR A 24 52.22 -10.07 22.83
CA THR A 24 50.92 -9.42 22.62
C THR A 24 50.35 -9.86 21.28
N TRP A 25 49.05 -10.13 21.25
CA TRP A 25 48.30 -10.42 20.03
C TRP A 25 47.09 -9.48 19.91
N ASN A 26 46.66 -9.23 18.68
CA ASN A 26 45.48 -8.43 18.35
C ASN A 26 44.65 -9.17 17.30
N PHE A 27 43.33 -9.18 17.46
CA PHE A 27 42.38 -9.64 16.43
C PHE A 27 41.65 -8.43 15.84
N ASP A 28 41.70 -8.28 14.52
CA ASP A 28 41.09 -7.17 13.79
C ASP A 28 40.40 -7.67 12.52
N SER A 29 39.07 -7.67 12.54
CA SER A 29 38.22 -8.04 11.40
C SER A 29 37.88 -6.87 10.48
N SER A 30 38.40 -5.66 10.71
CA SER A 30 38.03 -4.48 9.89
C SER A 30 38.34 -4.62 8.40
N THR A 31 39.21 -5.56 8.03
CA THR A 31 39.55 -5.88 6.64
C THR A 31 38.46 -6.66 5.89
N VAL A 32 37.48 -7.23 6.59
CA VAL A 32 36.37 -7.99 6.01
C VAL A 32 35.00 -7.35 6.26
N GLY A 33 34.93 -6.19 6.91
CA GLY A 33 33.65 -5.54 7.22
C GLY A 33 32.74 -6.42 8.07
N GLU A 34 31.48 -6.54 7.66
CA GLU A 34 30.41 -7.26 8.36
C GLU A 34 30.25 -8.71 7.84
N ASP A 35 31.33 -9.34 7.34
CA ASP A 35 31.32 -10.72 6.81
C ASP A 35 30.89 -11.79 7.84
N PHE A 36 30.63 -11.42 9.10
CA PHE A 36 30.13 -12.32 10.16
C PHE A 36 28.63 -12.18 10.44
N ASP A 37 27.91 -11.26 9.78
CA ASP A 37 26.46 -11.04 9.97
C ASP A 37 25.62 -12.25 9.53
N TYR A 38 26.21 -13.26 8.89
CA TYR A 38 25.48 -14.50 8.59
C TYR A 38 25.25 -15.39 9.83
N LEU A 39 25.92 -15.10 10.95
CA LEU A 39 25.82 -15.90 12.17
C LEU A 39 24.53 -15.56 12.90
N ALA A 40 23.57 -16.49 12.88
CA ALA A 40 22.30 -16.33 13.56
C ALA A 40 22.45 -16.19 15.08
N ALA A 41 21.39 -15.75 15.76
CA ALA A 41 21.36 -15.58 17.20
C ALA A 41 21.87 -16.82 17.98
N GLY A 42 23.02 -16.66 18.63
CA GLY A 42 23.64 -17.72 19.43
C GLY A 42 24.41 -18.78 18.62
N GLU A 43 24.48 -18.66 17.29
CA GLU A 43 25.43 -19.40 16.48
C GLU A 43 26.86 -19.01 16.87
N VAL A 44 27.77 -19.98 16.92
CA VAL A 44 29.14 -19.76 17.39
C VAL A 44 30.15 -20.16 16.32
N LEU A 45 30.95 -19.20 15.87
CA LEU A 45 32.15 -19.44 15.07
C LEU A 45 33.38 -19.40 15.98
N THR A 46 34.17 -20.48 15.95
CA THR A 46 35.45 -20.54 16.69
C THR A 46 36.61 -20.54 15.70
N LEU A 47 37.47 -19.52 15.78
CA LEU A 47 38.70 -19.41 15.01
C LEU A 47 39.88 -19.81 15.91
N THR A 48 40.68 -20.76 15.45
CA THR A 48 41.90 -21.20 16.15
C THR A 48 43.12 -20.82 15.34
N TYR A 49 43.97 -19.98 15.91
CA TYR A 49 45.22 -19.54 15.31
C TYR A 49 46.39 -20.17 16.05
N GLU A 50 47.26 -20.88 15.32
CA GLU A 50 48.51 -21.39 15.88
C GLU A 50 49.57 -20.28 15.86
N VAL A 51 50.03 -19.86 17.03
CA VAL A 51 51.13 -18.92 17.19
C VAL A 51 52.41 -19.70 17.43
N THR A 52 53.43 -19.45 16.61
CA THR A 52 54.75 -20.08 16.73
C THR A 52 55.78 -19.06 17.22
N VAL A 53 56.56 -19.43 18.23
CA VAL A 53 57.78 -18.70 18.63
C VAL A 53 59.01 -19.48 18.14
N THR A 54 60.04 -18.78 17.69
CA THR A 54 61.30 -19.37 17.19
C THR A 54 62.49 -18.64 17.79
N ASP A 55 63.45 -19.37 18.35
CA ASP A 55 64.70 -18.77 18.84
C ASP A 55 65.72 -18.55 17.71
N THR A 56 66.81 -17.83 18.01
CA THR A 56 67.87 -17.55 17.01
C THR A 56 68.68 -18.78 16.61
N ALA A 57 68.57 -19.89 17.35
CA ALA A 57 69.16 -21.18 17.02
C ALA A 57 68.22 -22.06 16.17
N GLY A 58 66.98 -21.63 15.94
CA GLY A 58 65.96 -22.30 15.12
C GLY A 58 65.07 -23.28 15.89
N ALA A 59 65.10 -23.33 17.22
CA ALA A 59 64.14 -24.10 18.00
C ALA A 59 62.79 -23.38 18.08
N THR A 60 61.70 -24.14 18.07
CA THR A 60 60.32 -23.60 18.02
C THR A 60 59.43 -24.16 19.12
N ASP A 61 58.44 -23.38 19.52
CA ASP A 61 57.29 -23.84 20.33
C ASP A 61 56.00 -23.21 19.78
N THR A 62 54.85 -23.87 19.98
CA THR A 62 53.56 -23.39 19.45
C THR A 62 52.46 -23.37 20.49
N GLN A 63 51.55 -22.39 20.37
CA GLN A 63 50.36 -22.27 21.22
C GLN A 63 49.18 -21.72 20.42
N ASN A 64 47.99 -22.27 20.67
CA ASN A 64 46.76 -21.80 20.05
C ASN A 64 46.21 -20.55 20.75
N VAL A 65 45.85 -19.54 19.95
CA VAL A 65 44.95 -18.45 20.30
C VAL A 65 43.57 -18.78 19.74
N VAL A 66 42.54 -18.73 20.59
CA VAL A 66 41.16 -19.07 20.21
C VAL A 66 40.30 -17.82 20.28
N ILE A 67 39.70 -17.45 19.15
CA ILE A 67 38.71 -16.37 19.04
C ILE A 67 37.34 -17.02 18.89
N THR A 68 36.38 -16.62 19.72
CA THR A 68 35.00 -17.10 19.66
C THR A 68 34.11 -15.92 19.29
N ILE A 69 33.40 -16.04 18.17
CA ILE A 69 32.41 -15.08 17.69
C ILE A 69 31.04 -15.71 17.92
N THR A 70 30.14 -14.98 18.57
CA THR A 70 28.76 -15.42 18.80
C THR A 70 27.85 -14.48 18.04
N GLY A 71 27.01 -15.05 17.17
CA GLY A 71 26.06 -14.33 16.34
C GLY A 71 24.94 -13.67 17.14
N THR A 72 24.38 -12.63 16.53
CA THR A 72 23.18 -11.92 16.98
C THR A 72 22.11 -12.06 15.91
N ASP A 73 20.84 -11.81 16.29
CA ASP A 73 19.74 -11.75 15.34
C ASP A 73 19.83 -10.45 14.55
N ASP A 74 19.91 -10.55 13.22
CA ASP A 74 19.75 -9.41 12.32
C ASP A 74 18.28 -9.28 11.90
N LEU A 75 17.74 -8.05 11.92
CA LEU A 75 16.35 -7.84 11.53
C LEU A 75 16.24 -7.82 10.00
N PRO A 76 15.17 -8.41 9.41
CA PRO A 76 14.99 -8.37 7.98
C PRO A 76 14.75 -6.93 7.48
N VAL A 77 15.31 -6.65 6.31
CA VAL A 77 15.07 -5.42 5.56
C VAL A 77 14.04 -5.72 4.48
N ILE A 78 12.86 -5.11 4.59
CA ILE A 78 11.72 -5.33 3.69
C ILE A 78 11.38 -4.01 2.99
N SER A 79 11.14 -4.04 1.68
CA SER A 79 10.63 -2.86 0.95
C SER A 79 9.19 -2.54 1.36
N THR A 80 8.78 -1.30 1.10
CA THR A 80 7.37 -0.85 1.08
C THR A 80 6.93 -0.61 -0.36
N ASP A 81 5.63 -0.68 -0.63
CA ASP A 81 5.10 -0.37 -1.97
C ASP A 81 3.74 0.32 -1.89
N SER A 82 3.27 0.87 -3.01
CA SER A 82 1.95 1.49 -3.12
C SER A 82 1.35 1.36 -4.51
N GLY A 83 0.03 1.26 -4.59
CA GLY A 83 -0.73 1.19 -5.83
C GLY A 83 -1.88 2.21 -5.87
N ALA A 84 -2.36 2.50 -7.08
CA ALA A 84 -3.54 3.32 -7.27
C ALA A 84 -4.47 2.70 -8.32
N VAL A 85 -5.75 2.73 -8.00
CA VAL A 85 -6.86 2.31 -8.87
C VAL A 85 -7.92 3.41 -8.86
N ALA A 86 -8.79 3.38 -9.86
CA ALA A 86 -9.91 4.28 -9.94
C ALA A 86 -11.15 3.52 -10.35
N GLU A 87 -12.26 3.87 -9.71
CA GLU A 87 -13.59 3.53 -10.19
C GLU A 87 -13.74 3.93 -11.66
N ASP A 88 -14.36 3.05 -12.45
CA ASP A 88 -14.60 3.18 -13.90
C ASP A 88 -13.35 3.49 -14.75
N GLY A 89 -12.18 3.36 -14.14
CA GLY A 89 -10.88 3.62 -14.72
C GLY A 89 -9.96 2.41 -14.60
N THR A 90 -8.81 2.61 -13.94
CA THR A 90 -7.83 1.54 -13.73
C THR A 90 -8.30 0.63 -12.60
N GLN A 91 -8.73 -0.58 -12.92
CA GLN A 91 -9.31 -1.52 -11.94
C GLN A 91 -8.31 -2.53 -11.35
N SER A 92 -7.06 -2.54 -11.80
CA SER A 92 -6.05 -3.48 -11.28
C SER A 92 -4.67 -2.83 -11.26
N VAL A 93 -3.90 -3.10 -10.22
CA VAL A 93 -2.53 -2.62 -10.03
C VAL A 93 -1.68 -3.70 -9.37
N SER A 94 -0.40 -3.78 -9.73
CA SER A 94 0.51 -4.81 -9.24
C SER A 94 1.90 -4.24 -8.98
N GLY A 95 2.65 -4.89 -8.10
CA GLY A 95 4.04 -4.58 -7.81
C GLY A 95 4.79 -5.79 -7.27
N THR A 96 6.02 -5.57 -6.81
CA THR A 96 6.87 -6.62 -6.25
C THR A 96 7.63 -6.08 -5.05
N LEU A 97 7.51 -6.77 -3.92
CA LEU A 97 8.29 -6.51 -2.73
C LEU A 97 9.61 -7.28 -2.75
N THR A 98 10.60 -6.74 -2.06
CA THR A 98 11.90 -7.40 -1.81
C THR A 98 12.16 -7.46 -0.33
N ALA A 99 12.74 -8.58 0.12
CA ALA A 99 13.19 -8.77 1.49
C ALA A 99 14.58 -9.40 1.50
N THR A 100 15.41 -8.99 2.46
CA THR A 100 16.73 -9.59 2.72
C THR A 100 16.96 -9.64 4.21
N ASP A 101 17.64 -10.68 4.65
CA ASP A 101 18.07 -10.86 6.03
C ASP A 101 19.48 -11.46 6.02
N ALA A 102 20.35 -10.95 6.88
CA ALA A 102 21.78 -11.24 6.82
C ALA A 102 22.10 -12.64 7.35
N ASP A 103 21.41 -13.07 8.42
CA ASP A 103 21.57 -14.36 9.08
C ASP A 103 20.48 -15.38 8.71
N ASN A 104 19.44 -14.95 7.99
CA ASN A 104 18.34 -15.79 7.53
C ASN A 104 18.22 -15.82 5.99
N ALA A 105 19.07 -16.62 5.36
CA ALA A 105 19.06 -16.80 3.90
C ALA A 105 17.79 -17.47 3.33
N ASP A 106 17.00 -18.12 4.19
CA ASP A 106 15.76 -18.82 3.82
C ASP A 106 14.51 -17.92 4.01
N LEU A 107 14.69 -16.64 4.34
CA LEU A 107 13.62 -15.66 4.49
C LEU A 107 12.74 -15.60 3.22
N ALA A 108 11.44 -15.78 3.40
CA ALA A 108 10.49 -15.80 2.29
C ALA A 108 9.19 -15.05 2.62
N PHE A 109 8.52 -14.54 1.59
CA PHE A 109 7.17 -13.99 1.73
C PHE A 109 6.16 -15.10 1.99
N VAL A 110 5.19 -14.84 2.87
CA VAL A 110 4.04 -15.71 3.08
C VAL A 110 2.93 -15.29 2.13
N ALA A 111 2.55 -16.19 1.22
CA ALA A 111 1.47 -15.92 0.28
C ALA A 111 0.14 -15.71 1.02
N ALA A 112 -0.58 -14.66 0.65
CA ALA A 112 -1.83 -14.26 1.30
C ALA A 112 -2.82 -13.66 0.31
N THR A 113 -4.10 -13.65 0.71
CA THR A 113 -5.19 -12.97 0.03
C THR A 113 -6.05 -12.30 1.08
N ASP A 114 -6.30 -11.01 0.89
CA ASP A 114 -7.12 -10.18 1.78
C ASP A 114 -8.13 -9.41 0.95
N GLY A 115 -9.36 -9.29 1.44
CA GLY A 115 -10.48 -8.70 0.71
C GLY A 115 -11.18 -7.63 1.53
N SER A 116 -11.66 -6.61 0.85
CA SER A 116 -12.39 -5.49 1.44
C SER A 116 -13.71 -5.25 0.70
N ASP A 117 -14.45 -4.20 1.10
CA ASP A 117 -15.64 -3.75 0.37
C ASP A 117 -15.29 -3.15 -1.00
N TYR A 118 -14.03 -2.78 -1.22
CA TYR A 118 -13.55 -2.13 -2.44
C TYR A 118 -12.79 -3.07 -3.38
N GLY A 119 -12.23 -4.19 -2.91
CA GLY A 119 -11.46 -5.07 -3.77
C GLY A 119 -10.76 -6.23 -3.08
N THR A 120 -9.75 -6.79 -3.75
CA THR A 120 -8.99 -7.93 -3.26
C THR A 120 -7.50 -7.72 -3.50
N PHE A 121 -6.73 -7.80 -2.43
CA PHE A 121 -5.27 -7.83 -2.44
C PHE A 121 -4.76 -9.27 -2.39
N THR A 122 -3.74 -9.56 -3.19
CA THR A 122 -3.01 -10.84 -3.16
C THR A 122 -1.52 -10.58 -3.15
N VAL A 123 -0.76 -11.44 -2.46
CA VAL A 123 0.70 -11.48 -2.52
C VAL A 123 1.15 -12.93 -2.61
N ASP A 124 2.13 -13.22 -3.46
CA ASP A 124 2.70 -14.56 -3.61
C ASP A 124 4.00 -14.74 -2.79
N ALA A 125 4.53 -15.97 -2.77
CA ALA A 125 5.76 -16.29 -2.03
C ALA A 125 7.03 -15.65 -2.61
N ALA A 126 6.95 -15.07 -3.81
CA ALA A 126 8.03 -14.31 -4.43
C ALA A 126 7.89 -12.79 -4.18
N GLY A 127 6.87 -12.36 -3.40
CA GLY A 127 6.61 -10.96 -3.10
C GLY A 127 5.89 -10.21 -4.20
N ASN A 128 5.44 -10.88 -5.27
CA ASN A 128 4.60 -10.24 -6.28
C ASN A 128 3.21 -10.05 -5.70
N TRP A 129 2.71 -8.83 -5.75
CA TRP A 129 1.38 -8.50 -5.25
C TRP A 129 0.49 -7.92 -6.36
N THR A 130 -0.81 -8.09 -6.21
CA THR A 130 -1.84 -7.52 -7.09
C THR A 130 -3.02 -7.09 -6.25
N TYR A 131 -3.57 -5.92 -6.58
CA TYR A 131 -4.86 -5.46 -6.07
C TYR A 131 -5.83 -5.34 -7.24
N ASP A 132 -6.97 -6.01 -7.13
CA ASP A 132 -8.08 -5.93 -8.08
C ASP A 132 -9.27 -5.21 -7.42
N LEU A 133 -9.68 -4.09 -8.00
CA LEU A 133 -10.83 -3.29 -7.58
C LEU A 133 -12.13 -4.02 -7.93
N ALA A 134 -13.03 -4.16 -6.96
CA ALA A 134 -14.41 -4.53 -7.19
C ALA A 134 -15.19 -3.30 -7.68
N ASN A 135 -15.05 -3.00 -8.98
CA ASN A 135 -15.61 -1.80 -9.60
C ASN A 135 -17.11 -1.64 -9.34
N ASP A 136 -17.88 -2.71 -9.58
CA ASP A 136 -19.34 -2.69 -9.47
C ASP A 136 -19.85 -2.82 -8.02
N ALA A 137 -18.97 -2.81 -7.02
CA ALA A 137 -19.37 -2.89 -5.62
C ALA A 137 -20.04 -1.57 -5.19
N GLU A 138 -21.10 -1.67 -4.39
CA GLU A 138 -21.85 -0.51 -3.88
C GLU A 138 -20.95 0.51 -3.16
N ALA A 139 -19.93 0.04 -2.43
CA ALA A 139 -18.99 0.92 -1.75
C ALA A 139 -18.09 1.69 -2.73
N THR A 140 -17.69 1.06 -3.83
CA THR A 140 -16.89 1.70 -4.89
C THR A 140 -17.75 2.71 -5.64
N GLN A 141 -18.95 2.31 -6.08
CA GLN A 141 -19.91 3.16 -6.82
C GLN A 141 -20.51 4.30 -6.01
N ALA A 142 -20.20 4.36 -4.71
CA ALA A 142 -20.62 5.43 -3.82
C ALA A 142 -19.57 6.55 -3.70
N LEU A 143 -18.38 6.36 -4.27
CA LEU A 143 -17.27 7.31 -4.18
C LEU A 143 -17.44 8.40 -5.23
N ALA A 144 -17.73 9.62 -4.80
CA ALA A 144 -17.84 10.74 -5.73
C ALA A 144 -16.50 11.06 -6.43
N ALA A 145 -16.57 11.79 -7.55
CA ALA A 145 -15.37 12.18 -8.30
C ALA A 145 -14.28 12.82 -7.45
N GLY A 146 -13.11 12.17 -7.43
CA GLY A 146 -11.94 12.62 -6.69
C GLY A 146 -11.99 12.36 -5.18
N GLN A 147 -13.07 11.77 -4.66
CA GLN A 147 -13.07 11.16 -3.33
C GLN A 147 -12.05 10.01 -3.32
N THR A 148 -11.27 9.91 -2.25
CA THR A 148 -10.27 8.84 -2.13
C THR A 148 -10.48 8.00 -0.88
N VAL A 149 -10.22 6.71 -1.03
CA VAL A 149 -10.08 5.75 0.07
C VAL A 149 -8.70 5.15 0.00
N THR A 150 -8.02 5.05 1.14
CA THR A 150 -6.72 4.38 1.23
C THR A 150 -6.87 3.13 2.09
N GLU A 151 -6.50 1.99 1.52
CA GLU A 151 -6.44 0.71 2.21
C GLU A 151 -4.99 0.31 2.43
N GLN A 152 -4.71 -0.33 3.57
CA GLN A 152 -3.38 -0.77 3.93
C GLN A 152 -3.37 -2.28 4.14
N TYR A 153 -2.59 -2.98 3.33
CA TYR A 153 -2.47 -4.43 3.37
C TYR A 153 -1.16 -4.83 4.04
N THR A 154 -1.25 -5.67 5.07
CA THR A 154 -0.07 -6.19 5.78
C THR A 154 0.48 -7.41 5.05
N VAL A 155 1.76 -7.37 4.70
CA VAL A 155 2.49 -8.50 4.13
C VAL A 155 3.45 -9.06 5.18
N THR A 156 3.47 -10.38 5.31
CA THR A 156 4.22 -11.10 6.35
C THR A 156 5.31 -11.98 5.74
N LEU A 157 6.46 -12.05 6.38
CA LEU A 157 7.55 -12.95 6.06
C LEU A 157 7.51 -14.22 6.92
N SER A 158 8.31 -15.22 6.57
CA SER A 158 8.36 -16.52 7.25
C SER A 158 8.83 -16.46 8.72
N ASP A 159 9.45 -15.35 9.13
CA ASP A 159 9.92 -15.05 10.50
C ASP A 159 8.93 -14.18 11.29
N ASP A 160 7.71 -13.96 10.76
CA ASP A 160 6.67 -13.08 11.29
C ASP A 160 6.96 -11.56 11.20
N SER A 161 8.07 -11.15 10.57
CA SER A 161 8.31 -9.75 10.26
C SER A 161 7.33 -9.25 9.19
N THR A 162 6.96 -7.96 9.26
CA THR A 162 5.87 -7.40 8.43
C THR A 162 6.24 -6.08 7.75
N THR A 163 5.67 -5.86 6.57
CA THR A 163 5.62 -4.57 5.86
C THR A 163 4.19 -4.28 5.41
N THR A 164 3.94 -3.12 4.81
CA THR A 164 2.64 -2.75 4.26
C THR A 164 2.71 -2.36 2.79
N VAL A 165 1.60 -2.59 2.08
CA VAL A 165 1.31 -2.03 0.76
C VAL A 165 0.08 -1.13 0.88
N ASP A 166 0.23 0.13 0.48
CA ASP A 166 -0.86 1.11 0.52
C ASP A 166 -1.56 1.19 -0.84
N ILE A 167 -2.87 0.98 -0.88
CA ILE A 167 -3.68 1.08 -2.10
C ILE A 167 -4.58 2.30 -2.01
N THR A 168 -4.49 3.20 -2.98
CA THR A 168 -5.41 4.35 -3.10
C THR A 168 -6.45 4.09 -4.17
N ILE A 169 -7.72 4.18 -3.79
CA ILE A 169 -8.87 4.10 -4.68
C ILE A 169 -9.41 5.52 -4.86
N THR A 170 -9.62 5.94 -6.11
CA THR A 170 -10.23 7.24 -6.44
C THR A 170 -11.59 7.01 -7.07
N GLY A 171 -12.63 7.67 -6.55
CA GLY A 171 -13.98 7.64 -7.11
C GLY A 171 -14.09 8.42 -8.41
N ASP A 172 -15.06 8.04 -9.24
CA ASP A 172 -15.47 8.78 -10.44
C ASP A 172 -16.84 9.45 -10.23
N ASN A 173 -17.32 10.22 -11.21
CA ASN A 173 -18.64 10.83 -11.12
C ASN A 173 -19.66 9.98 -11.88
N ASP A 174 -20.66 9.46 -11.18
CA ASP A 174 -21.83 8.86 -11.78
C ASP A 174 -22.90 9.91 -12.13
N GLY A 175 -23.67 9.63 -13.18
CA GLY A 175 -24.73 10.53 -13.61
C GLY A 175 -26.05 10.26 -12.89
N PRO A 176 -26.82 11.30 -12.51
CA PRO A 176 -28.12 11.09 -11.90
C PRO A 176 -29.11 10.45 -12.88
N VAL A 177 -29.94 9.55 -12.38
CA VAL A 177 -30.99 8.86 -13.12
C VAL A 177 -32.36 9.38 -12.70
N ILE A 178 -33.17 9.79 -13.67
CA ILE A 178 -34.58 10.15 -13.48
C ILE A 178 -35.50 9.06 -14.02
N ARG A 179 -36.55 8.72 -13.27
CA ARG A 179 -37.51 7.66 -13.60
C ARG A 179 -38.94 8.02 -13.19
N VAL A 180 -39.88 7.20 -13.66
CA VAL A 180 -41.30 7.26 -13.27
C VAL A 180 -41.62 5.97 -12.53
N ASP A 181 -41.59 6.04 -11.20
CA ASP A 181 -41.94 4.92 -10.33
C ASP A 181 -43.47 4.76 -10.23
N ALA A 182 -43.93 3.70 -9.56
CA ALA A 182 -45.35 3.37 -9.45
C ALA A 182 -46.20 4.49 -8.81
N ASP A 183 -45.59 5.29 -7.94
CA ASP A 183 -46.22 6.41 -7.24
C ASP A 183 -45.98 7.77 -7.92
N ASP A 184 -45.28 7.79 -9.06
CA ASP A 184 -44.98 9.01 -9.81
C ASP A 184 -46.07 9.38 -10.82
N SER A 185 -45.98 10.62 -11.33
CA SER A 185 -46.93 11.16 -12.31
C SER A 185 -46.23 12.06 -13.30
N ALA A 186 -45.86 11.49 -14.46
CA ALA A 186 -45.20 12.21 -15.55
C ALA A 186 -46.17 12.95 -16.50
N ALA A 187 -47.49 12.84 -16.27
CA ALA A 187 -48.49 13.48 -17.12
C ALA A 187 -49.75 13.85 -16.33
N ALA A 188 -50.44 14.90 -16.78
CA ALA A 188 -51.74 15.31 -16.28
C ALA A 188 -52.67 15.67 -17.43
N SER A 189 -53.96 15.33 -17.31
CA SER A 189 -55.01 15.74 -18.26
C SER A 189 -55.89 16.80 -17.62
N LEU A 190 -55.99 17.97 -18.25
CA LEU A 190 -56.76 19.10 -17.77
C LEU A 190 -57.89 19.42 -18.75
N THR A 191 -59.02 19.90 -18.22
CA THR A 191 -60.18 20.33 -19.03
C THR A 191 -60.39 21.82 -18.83
N GLU A 192 -60.52 22.56 -19.93
CA GLU A 192 -60.83 23.99 -19.91
C GLU A 192 -62.23 24.22 -19.30
N ALA A 193 -62.30 25.18 -18.37
CA ALA A 193 -63.53 25.47 -17.62
C ALA A 193 -63.66 26.97 -17.25
N ASN A 194 -63.16 27.87 -18.11
CA ASN A 194 -63.08 29.31 -17.89
C ASN A 194 -62.42 29.70 -16.55
N ALA A 195 -61.42 28.94 -16.13
CA ALA A 195 -60.66 29.12 -14.89
C ALA A 195 -59.18 28.78 -15.12
N PRO A 196 -58.26 29.29 -14.27
CA PRO A 196 -56.85 28.88 -14.32
C PRO A 196 -56.72 27.36 -14.18
N LEU A 197 -55.80 26.79 -14.96
CA LEU A 197 -55.47 25.36 -14.93
C LEU A 197 -54.25 25.14 -14.03
N SER A 198 -54.26 24.06 -13.25
CA SER A 198 -53.11 23.64 -12.46
C SER A 198 -53.08 22.11 -12.32
N ALA A 199 -51.88 21.57 -12.21
CA ALA A 199 -51.61 20.18 -11.92
C ALA A 199 -50.32 20.07 -11.10
N THR A 200 -50.17 18.97 -10.37
CA THR A 200 -48.93 18.59 -9.68
C THR A 200 -48.62 17.15 -10.04
N GLY A 201 -47.33 16.81 -10.08
CA GLY A 201 -46.85 15.45 -10.29
C GLY A 201 -45.50 15.29 -9.62
N THR A 202 -45.02 14.05 -9.55
CA THR A 202 -43.70 13.71 -9.03
C THR A 202 -42.95 12.85 -10.05
N LEU A 203 -41.63 12.91 -9.98
CA LEU A 203 -40.69 12.03 -10.66
C LEU A 203 -39.65 11.61 -9.63
N SER A 204 -39.18 10.38 -9.70
CA SER A 204 -38.14 9.87 -8.82
C SER A 204 -36.76 10.07 -9.46
N VAL A 205 -35.80 10.51 -8.63
CA VAL A 205 -34.40 10.68 -9.01
C VAL A 205 -33.52 9.83 -8.10
N SER A 206 -32.40 9.35 -8.62
CA SER A 206 -31.35 8.69 -7.84
C SER A 206 -30.00 9.09 -8.39
N ASP A 207 -29.04 9.17 -7.49
CA ASP A 207 -27.62 9.32 -7.76
C ASP A 207 -26.89 8.37 -6.81
N VAL A 208 -25.82 7.74 -7.28
CA VAL A 208 -25.06 6.77 -6.49
C VAL A 208 -23.94 7.45 -5.70
N ASP A 209 -23.49 8.64 -6.14
CA ASP A 209 -22.44 9.41 -5.49
C ASP A 209 -22.93 10.03 -4.17
N LEU A 210 -22.40 9.57 -3.03
CA LEU A 210 -22.90 9.96 -1.70
C LEU A 210 -22.68 11.43 -1.33
N THR A 211 -21.80 12.13 -2.04
CA THR A 211 -21.47 13.53 -1.77
C THR A 211 -21.92 14.48 -2.87
N ASP A 212 -22.59 13.99 -3.91
CA ASP A 212 -23.13 14.83 -4.99
C ASP A 212 -24.46 15.52 -4.62
N SER A 213 -24.82 16.52 -5.40
CA SER A 213 -26.07 17.26 -5.30
C SER A 213 -26.79 17.28 -6.65
N VAL A 214 -28.03 16.78 -6.68
CA VAL A 214 -28.85 16.78 -7.89
C VAL A 214 -29.83 17.94 -7.89
N THR A 215 -29.68 18.88 -8.83
CA THR A 215 -30.58 20.04 -9.00
C THR A 215 -31.39 19.95 -10.28
N PRO A 216 -32.74 20.04 -10.24
CA PRO A 216 -33.57 20.01 -11.44
C PRO A 216 -33.66 21.39 -12.10
N SER A 217 -33.96 21.40 -13.40
CA SER A 217 -34.36 22.61 -14.12
C SER A 217 -35.28 22.26 -15.29
N VAL A 218 -36.10 23.23 -15.71
CA VAL A 218 -36.88 23.11 -16.95
C VAL A 218 -36.15 23.88 -18.04
N THR A 219 -35.69 23.18 -19.07
CA THR A 219 -34.81 23.76 -20.11
C THR A 219 -35.49 23.97 -21.46
N GLY A 220 -36.67 23.36 -21.67
CA GLY A 220 -37.40 23.48 -22.93
C GLY A 220 -38.86 23.06 -22.80
N VAL A 221 -39.64 23.47 -23.80
CA VAL A 221 -41.03 23.06 -24.00
C VAL A 221 -41.24 22.86 -25.50
N ASP A 222 -41.89 21.76 -25.86
CA ASP A 222 -42.33 21.49 -27.23
C ASP A 222 -43.86 21.50 -27.26
N ALA A 223 -44.44 22.37 -28.07
CA ALA A 223 -45.87 22.58 -28.13
C ALA A 223 -46.43 22.07 -29.46
N GLU A 224 -47.26 21.03 -29.38
CA GLU A 224 -48.01 20.56 -30.53
C GLU A 224 -49.38 21.26 -30.60
N GLY A 225 -49.60 22.07 -31.63
CA GLY A 225 -50.87 22.75 -31.89
C GLY A 225 -50.80 24.28 -31.83
N ASP A 226 -51.97 24.93 -31.84
CA ASP A 226 -52.08 26.39 -31.73
C ASP A 226 -51.98 26.82 -30.26
N ILE A 227 -50.92 27.54 -29.92
CA ILE A 227 -50.69 28.13 -28.59
C ILE A 227 -51.33 29.53 -28.44
N GLY A 228 -52.04 29.98 -29.46
CA GLY A 228 -52.73 31.26 -29.51
C GLY A 228 -51.74 32.43 -29.46
N THR A 229 -51.79 33.20 -28.37
CA THR A 229 -50.94 34.39 -28.18
C THR A 229 -49.75 34.14 -27.24
N LEU A 230 -49.59 32.92 -26.72
CA LEU A 230 -48.48 32.57 -25.83
C LEU A 230 -47.18 32.42 -26.63
N SER A 231 -46.07 32.63 -25.94
CA SER A 231 -44.72 32.30 -26.42
C SER A 231 -44.19 31.03 -25.76
N GLU A 232 -43.15 30.43 -26.34
CA GLU A 232 -42.39 29.35 -25.69
C GLU A 232 -41.85 29.75 -24.32
N ALA A 233 -41.46 31.02 -24.14
CA ALA A 233 -41.00 31.53 -22.85
C ALA A 233 -42.14 31.58 -21.81
N ASP A 234 -43.36 31.95 -22.24
CA ASP A 234 -44.52 31.91 -21.36
C ASP A 234 -44.81 30.47 -20.92
N LEU A 235 -44.78 29.52 -21.86
CA LEU A 235 -45.01 28.10 -21.60
C LEU A 235 -43.92 27.49 -20.71
N LEU A 236 -42.65 27.80 -20.96
CA LEU A 236 -41.53 27.35 -20.15
C LEU A 236 -41.66 27.83 -18.69
N GLY A 237 -42.17 29.05 -18.50
CA GLY A 237 -42.45 29.62 -17.18
C GLY A 237 -43.67 29.02 -16.46
N MET A 238 -44.49 28.20 -17.12
CA MET A 238 -45.66 27.56 -16.50
C MET A 238 -45.32 26.28 -15.73
N LEU A 239 -44.25 25.57 -16.10
CA LEU A 239 -43.79 24.38 -15.37
C LEU A 239 -42.74 24.78 -14.33
N GLY A 240 -43.09 24.61 -13.06
CA GLY A 240 -42.16 24.76 -11.94
C GLY A 240 -41.61 23.41 -11.49
N VAL A 241 -40.32 23.38 -11.14
CA VAL A 241 -39.69 22.30 -10.38
C VAL A 241 -39.17 22.88 -9.07
N ASP A 242 -39.03 22.05 -8.03
CA ASP A 242 -38.35 22.47 -6.81
C ASP A 242 -36.87 22.69 -7.13
N ALA A 243 -36.40 23.93 -7.07
CA ALA A 243 -35.03 24.29 -7.45
C ALA A 243 -33.99 23.99 -6.35
N ALA A 244 -34.42 23.51 -5.18
CA ALA A 244 -33.49 22.97 -4.18
C ALA A 244 -32.88 21.65 -4.66
N ALA A 245 -31.72 21.27 -4.12
CA ALA A 245 -31.18 19.95 -4.42
C ALA A 245 -32.15 18.87 -3.91
N ILE A 246 -32.46 17.90 -4.78
CA ILE A 246 -33.39 16.81 -4.46
C ILE A 246 -32.65 15.68 -3.74
N ILE A 247 -31.34 15.56 -4.00
CA ILE A 247 -30.40 14.71 -3.26
C ILE A 247 -29.33 15.67 -2.72
N GLU A 248 -29.10 15.62 -1.41
CA GLU A 248 -28.08 16.41 -0.72
C GLU A 248 -27.00 15.45 -0.23
N GLY A 249 -25.77 15.61 -0.73
CA GLY A 249 -24.63 14.80 -0.33
C GLY A 249 -24.42 14.86 1.19
N THR A 250 -24.42 13.72 1.86
CA THR A 250 -24.10 13.66 3.29
C THR A 250 -22.59 13.64 3.47
N GLY A 251 -21.96 14.81 3.49
CA GLY A 251 -20.54 14.91 3.78
C GLY A 251 -20.22 14.42 5.20
N THR A 252 -19.50 13.31 5.31
CA THR A 252 -18.67 12.97 6.48
C THR A 252 -17.31 12.52 6.02
#